data_AF-A0A0Q5JKW9-F1
#
_entry.id   AF-A0A0Q5JKW9-F1
#
_cell.length_a   1.000
_cell.length_b   1.000
_cell.length_c   1.000
_cell.angle_alpha   90.00
_cell.angle_beta   90.00
_cell.angle_gamma   90.00
#
_symmetry.space_group_name_H-M   'P 1'
#
loop_
_entity.id
_entity.type
_entity.pdbx_description
1 polymer ?
#
loop_
_entity_poly.entity_id
_entity_poly.type
_entity_poly.pdbx_seq_one_letter_code
_entity_poly.pdbx_strand_id
1 'polypeptide(L)'
;MRFPATLATAVPLLPDPDEAREWAERELADPAYQAAEPSVVDRIAQAVGRFLADLLRVPDTSGWGPSALIVLAIVIAALIVVAILIWGRPRPLSRATRPAHALFDEDDARSADDLRADAARAAARADWDEAIVLRFRAFARGLTERGLVDPPPGATVRAFCREAAGALPTLASPLDEAAEIFDDVRYLRRPGSAERYRAITDLDDQAVRTRPTPAAAP
;
A
#
# COMPACT_ATOMS: atom_id res chain seq x y z
N MET A 1 -34.20 -31.12 -77.23
CA MET A 1 -35.03 -30.30 -76.33
C MET A 1 -34.15 -29.20 -75.76
N ARG A 2 -34.39 -27.95 -76.17
CA ARG A 2 -33.82 -26.74 -75.56
C ARG A 2 -34.68 -26.39 -74.35
N PHE A 3 -34.06 -25.91 -73.26
CA PHE A 3 -34.46 -24.71 -72.52
C PHE A 3 -33.33 -24.34 -71.53
N PRO A 4 -33.23 -23.07 -71.11
CA PRO A 4 -31.98 -22.31 -71.05
C PRO A 4 -31.76 -21.69 -69.65
N ALA A 5 -31.00 -20.59 -69.59
CA ALA A 5 -31.02 -19.54 -68.54
C ALA A 5 -30.20 -19.85 -67.27
N THR A 6 -29.51 -18.93 -66.60
CA THR A 6 -28.87 -17.63 -66.87
C THR A 6 -28.09 -17.32 -65.58
N LEU A 7 -26.94 -16.67 -65.72
CA LEU A 7 -26.35 -15.69 -64.80
C LEU A 7 -26.11 -16.08 -63.33
N ALA A 8 -24.83 -16.12 -62.95
CA ALA A 8 -24.34 -15.23 -61.88
C ALA A 8 -22.82 -15.11 -61.97
N THR A 9 -22.36 -13.94 -62.40
CA THR A 9 -21.02 -13.42 -62.17
C THR A 9 -20.80 -13.34 -60.66
N ALA A 10 -19.84 -14.10 -60.14
CA ALA A 10 -19.21 -13.81 -58.87
C ALA A 10 -17.70 -13.83 -59.13
N VAL A 11 -17.09 -12.66 -59.07
CA VAL A 11 -15.64 -12.52 -58.86
C VAL A 11 -15.35 -13.09 -57.47
N PRO A 12 -14.34 -13.96 -57.33
CA PRO A 12 -13.51 -13.81 -56.15
C PRO A 12 -12.04 -13.90 -56.51
N LEU A 13 -11.34 -12.80 -56.24
CA LEU A 13 -9.90 -12.75 -56.00
C LEU A 13 -9.60 -13.58 -54.73
N LEU A 14 -9.75 -14.90 -54.82
CA LEU A 14 -9.30 -15.81 -53.76
C LEU A 14 -7.83 -16.14 -54.08
N PRO A 15 -6.88 -15.77 -53.20
CA PRO A 15 -5.50 -16.23 -53.33
C PRO A 15 -5.47 -17.76 -53.31
N ASP A 16 -4.50 -18.33 -54.03
CA ASP A 16 -4.25 -19.77 -54.09
C ASP A 16 -4.13 -20.32 -52.66
N PRO A 17 -4.59 -21.56 -52.34
CA PRO A 17 -4.60 -22.09 -50.97
C PRO A 17 -3.24 -22.05 -50.28
N ASP A 18 -2.16 -22.04 -51.06
CA ASP A 18 -0.79 -21.95 -50.58
C ASP A 18 -0.41 -20.51 -50.15
N GLU A 19 -0.89 -19.46 -50.84
CA GLU A 19 -0.69 -18.06 -50.43
C GLU A 19 -1.44 -17.71 -49.14
N ALA A 20 -2.66 -18.25 -48.97
CA ALA A 20 -3.44 -18.07 -47.75
C ALA A 20 -2.75 -18.71 -46.53
N ARG A 21 -2.02 -19.82 -46.75
CA ARG A 21 -1.29 -20.53 -45.72
C ARG A 21 -0.04 -19.76 -45.29
N GLU A 22 0.72 -19.24 -46.24
CA GLU A 22 1.88 -18.40 -45.93
C GLU A 22 1.50 -17.09 -45.24
N TRP A 23 0.38 -16.47 -45.62
CA TRP A 23 -0.14 -15.27 -44.94
C TRP A 23 -0.63 -15.59 -43.52
N ALA A 24 -1.30 -16.72 -43.31
CA ALA A 24 -1.70 -17.16 -41.97
C ALA A 24 -0.48 -17.47 -41.08
N GLU A 25 0.58 -18.06 -41.64
CA GLU A 25 1.82 -18.32 -40.91
C GLU A 25 2.58 -17.04 -40.57
N ARG A 26 2.53 -16.02 -41.44
CA ARG A 26 3.17 -14.71 -41.22
C ARG A 26 2.46 -13.87 -40.16
N GLU A 27 1.12 -13.93 -40.11
CA GLU A 27 0.30 -13.25 -39.10
C GLU A 27 0.44 -13.92 -37.72
N LEU A 28 0.52 -15.26 -37.67
CA LEU A 28 0.76 -16.01 -36.43
C LEU A 28 2.19 -15.85 -35.88
N ALA A 29 3.12 -15.35 -36.70
CA ALA A 29 4.49 -15.02 -36.30
C ALA A 29 4.65 -13.58 -35.79
N ASP A 30 3.58 -12.77 -35.74
CA ASP A 30 3.64 -11.40 -35.22
C ASP A 30 3.97 -11.39 -33.70
N PRO A 31 5.15 -10.87 -33.30
CA PRO A 31 5.57 -10.82 -31.89
C PRO A 31 4.76 -9.84 -31.04
N ALA A 32 3.84 -9.07 -31.62
CA ALA A 32 3.02 -8.08 -30.93
C ALA A 32 2.10 -8.66 -29.82
N TYR A 33 1.98 -9.99 -29.73
CA TYR A 33 1.17 -10.68 -28.71
C TYR A 33 1.94 -11.61 -27.75
N GLN A 34 3.27 -11.52 -27.67
CA GLN A 34 4.11 -12.44 -26.84
C GLN A 34 4.81 -11.76 -25.65
N ALA A 35 4.16 -10.78 -24.99
CA ALA A 35 4.67 -10.25 -23.72
C ALA A 35 3.56 -9.67 -22.83
N ALA A 36 2.63 -10.51 -22.37
CA ALA A 36 2.00 -10.27 -21.08
C ALA A 36 2.54 -11.33 -20.12
N GLU A 37 3.66 -11.03 -19.46
CA GLU A 37 4.04 -11.83 -18.30
C GLU A 37 2.84 -11.85 -17.35
N PRO A 38 2.32 -13.04 -16.98
CA PRO A 38 1.14 -13.10 -16.13
C PRO A 38 1.48 -12.38 -14.84
N SER A 39 0.68 -11.35 -14.52
CA SER A 39 0.84 -10.59 -13.30
C SER A 39 0.82 -11.55 -12.11
N VAL A 40 1.45 -11.18 -11.01
CA VAL A 40 1.41 -12.02 -9.77
C VAL A 40 -0.04 -12.31 -9.39
N VAL A 41 -0.95 -11.38 -9.67
CA VAL A 41 -2.39 -11.52 -9.46
C VAL A 41 -3.00 -12.58 -10.39
N ASP A 42 -2.63 -12.61 -11.67
CA ASP A 42 -3.13 -13.63 -12.62
C ASP A 42 -2.66 -15.03 -12.27
N ARG A 43 -1.40 -15.18 -11.83
CA ARG A 43 -0.88 -16.49 -11.38
C ARG A 43 -1.62 -16.99 -10.14
N ILE A 44 -1.91 -16.08 -9.21
CA ILE A 44 -2.70 -16.40 -8.01
C ILE A 44 -4.14 -16.75 -8.39
N ALA A 45 -4.79 -15.97 -9.27
CA ALA A 45 -6.15 -16.25 -9.73
C ALA A 45 -6.25 -17.61 -10.44
N GLN A 46 -5.28 -17.96 -11.28
CA GLN A 46 -5.21 -19.26 -11.95
C GLN A 46 -4.94 -20.42 -10.98
N ALA A 47 -4.13 -20.19 -9.93
CA ALA A 47 -3.89 -21.20 -8.89
C ALA A 47 -5.15 -21.44 -8.05
N VAL A 48 -5.85 -20.38 -7.67
CA VAL A 48 -7.10 -20.44 -6.91
C VAL A 48 -8.21 -21.12 -7.73
N GLY A 49 -8.35 -20.76 -9.01
CA GLY A 49 -9.35 -21.34 -9.90
C GLY A 49 -9.17 -22.85 -10.10
N ARG A 50 -7.93 -23.31 -10.31
CA ARG A 50 -7.63 -24.76 -10.42
C ARG A 50 -7.94 -25.50 -9.13
N PHE A 51 -7.56 -24.93 -8.00
CA PHE A 51 -7.83 -25.51 -6.69
C PHE A 51 -9.33 -25.65 -6.40
N LEU A 52 -10.12 -24.63 -6.72
CA LEU A 52 -11.58 -24.69 -6.56
C LEU A 52 -12.20 -25.73 -7.50
N ALA A 53 -11.72 -25.85 -8.74
CA ALA A 53 -12.20 -26.86 -9.68
C ALA A 53 -11.91 -28.28 -9.19
N ASP A 54 -10.73 -28.54 -8.63
CA ASP A 54 -10.37 -29.83 -8.05
C ASP A 54 -11.16 -30.15 -6.78
N LEU A 55 -11.47 -29.13 -5.96
CA LEU A 55 -12.27 -29.27 -4.74
C LEU A 55 -13.75 -29.56 -5.03
N LEU A 56 -14.30 -28.92 -6.06
CA LEU A 56 -15.67 -29.15 -6.52
C LEU A 56 -15.83 -30.47 -7.29
N ARG A 57 -14.71 -31.11 -7.64
CA ARG A 57 -14.69 -32.45 -8.22
C ARG A 57 -14.94 -33.48 -7.12
N VAL A 58 -16.19 -33.59 -6.71
CA VAL A 58 -16.65 -34.57 -5.72
C VAL A 58 -16.50 -35.98 -6.33
N PRO A 59 -15.73 -36.90 -5.72
CA PRO A 59 -15.83 -38.31 -6.05
C PRO A 59 -17.16 -38.84 -5.49
N ASP A 60 -17.99 -39.45 -6.34
CA ASP A 60 -19.25 -40.07 -5.94
C ASP A 60 -19.00 -41.14 -4.87
N THR A 61 -19.17 -40.78 -3.61
CA THR A 61 -19.32 -41.74 -2.52
C THR A 61 -20.32 -41.22 -1.49
N SER A 62 -21.41 -41.97 -1.39
CA SER A 62 -22.59 -41.78 -0.55
C SER A 62 -22.27 -41.99 0.94
N GLY A 63 -21.73 -40.97 1.60
CA GLY A 63 -21.58 -41.01 3.05
C GLY A 63 -20.84 -39.79 3.57
N TRP A 64 -21.57 -38.85 4.17
CA TRP A 64 -20.96 -37.69 4.82
C TRP A 64 -20.28 -38.15 6.11
N GLY A 65 -19.03 -38.60 5.95
CA GLY A 65 -18.08 -38.85 7.02
C GLY A 65 -17.05 -37.71 7.14
N PRO A 66 -15.85 -37.99 7.68
CA PRO A 66 -14.77 -37.01 7.97
C PRO A 66 -14.38 -36.05 6.83
N SER A 67 -14.80 -36.33 5.60
CA SER A 67 -14.58 -35.50 4.41
C SER A 67 -15.21 -34.11 4.52
N ALA A 68 -16.38 -33.94 5.15
CA ALA A 68 -17.00 -32.63 5.32
C ALA A 68 -16.17 -31.70 6.25
N LEU A 69 -15.53 -32.27 7.27
CA LEU A 69 -14.63 -31.54 8.16
C LEU A 69 -13.33 -31.17 7.46
N ILE A 70 -12.82 -32.05 6.58
CA ILE A 70 -11.63 -31.76 5.76
C ILE A 70 -11.92 -30.61 4.80
N VAL A 71 -13.07 -30.62 4.12
CA VAL A 71 -13.50 -29.50 3.24
C VAL A 71 -13.63 -28.21 4.05
N LEU A 72 -14.28 -28.23 5.22
CA LEU A 72 -14.40 -27.05 6.08
C LEU A 72 -13.04 -26.51 6.55
N ALA A 73 -12.14 -27.38 7.00
CA ALA A 73 -10.80 -27.00 7.43
C ALA A 73 -9.99 -26.36 6.29
N ILE A 74 -10.13 -26.90 5.07
CA ILE A 74 -9.51 -26.37 3.87
C ILE A 74 -10.08 -25.00 3.49
N VAL A 75 -11.40 -24.81 3.57
CA VAL A 75 -12.05 -23.52 3.33
C VAL A 75 -11.57 -22.48 4.35
N ILE A 76 -11.48 -22.84 5.63
CA ILE A 76 -10.94 -21.96 6.68
C ILE A 76 -9.48 -21.61 6.39
N ALA A 77 -8.65 -22.60 6.02
CA ALA A 77 -7.25 -22.37 5.66
C ALA A 77 -7.12 -21.43 4.45
N ALA A 78 -7.96 -21.60 3.42
CA ALA A 78 -7.99 -20.72 2.26
C ALA A 78 -8.40 -19.30 2.63
N LEU A 79 -9.42 -19.12 3.48
CA LEU A 79 -9.82 -17.81 4.00
C LEU A 79 -8.70 -17.15 4.81
N ILE A 80 -7.98 -17.92 5.64
CA ILE A 80 -6.80 -17.44 6.38
C ILE A 80 -5.71 -17.01 5.41
N VAL A 81 -5.41 -17.80 4.38
CA VAL A 81 -4.39 -17.44 3.37
C VAL A 81 -4.79 -16.18 2.61
N VAL A 82 -6.05 -16.07 2.18
CA VAL A 82 -6.57 -14.85 1.53
C VAL A 82 -6.52 -13.66 2.47
N ALA A 83 -6.90 -13.83 3.74
CA ALA A 83 -6.75 -12.80 4.75
C ALA A 83 -5.28 -12.41 4.92
N ILE A 84 -4.34 -13.35 4.99
CA ILE A 84 -2.89 -13.09 5.01
C ILE A 84 -2.42 -12.49 3.69
N LEU A 85 -3.04 -12.74 2.55
CA LEU A 85 -2.59 -12.14 1.30
C LEU A 85 -3.07 -10.68 1.18
N ILE A 86 -4.27 -10.40 1.70
CA ILE A 86 -4.85 -9.05 1.79
C ILE A 86 -4.17 -8.24 2.90
N TRP A 87 -3.90 -8.84 4.07
CA TRP A 87 -3.34 -8.17 5.26
C TRP A 87 -1.84 -8.38 5.49
N GLY A 88 -1.24 -9.40 4.89
CA GLY A 88 0.11 -9.90 5.17
C GLY A 88 1.14 -9.50 4.12
N ARG A 89 1.02 -8.28 3.60
CA ARG A 89 2.27 -7.55 3.41
C ARG A 89 2.97 -7.52 4.77
N PRO A 90 4.29 -7.77 4.84
CA PRO A 90 5.03 -7.60 6.07
C PRO A 90 4.99 -6.12 6.43
N ARG A 91 4.00 -5.72 7.22
CA ARG A 91 4.18 -4.60 8.13
C ARG A 91 5.26 -5.09 9.09
N PRO A 92 6.41 -4.42 9.22
CA PRO A 92 7.08 -4.47 10.50
C PRO A 92 6.07 -3.88 11.49
N LEU A 93 5.25 -4.75 12.10
CA LEU A 93 4.71 -4.48 13.41
C LEU A 93 5.94 -4.28 14.27
N SER A 94 6.38 -3.03 14.42
CA SER A 94 7.24 -2.62 15.52
C SER A 94 6.50 -3.00 16.78
N ARG A 95 6.80 -4.21 17.24
CA ARG A 95 6.66 -4.76 18.58
C ARG A 95 5.77 -3.90 19.48
N ALA A 96 4.49 -4.27 19.51
CA ALA A 96 3.57 -3.79 20.52
C ALA A 96 3.92 -4.41 21.89
N THR A 97 5.01 -3.98 22.53
CA THR A 97 5.17 -3.89 24.00
C THR A 97 6.41 -3.07 24.34
N ARG A 98 6.31 -1.75 24.29
CA ARG A 98 7.08 -0.84 25.16
C ARG A 98 6.14 0.26 25.62
N PRO A 99 5.88 0.42 26.93
CA PRO A 99 5.11 1.54 27.44
C PRO A 99 5.93 2.82 27.22
N ALA A 100 5.29 3.85 26.66
CA ALA A 100 5.74 5.24 26.64
C ALA A 100 7.23 5.51 26.28
N HIS A 101 7.66 5.35 25.02
CA HIS A 101 8.94 5.97 24.57
C HIS A 101 9.15 6.16 23.05
N ALA A 102 8.20 5.76 22.20
CA ALA A 102 8.47 5.61 20.76
C ALA A 102 8.51 6.92 19.94
N LEU A 103 8.34 8.10 20.53
CA LEU A 103 8.50 9.34 19.76
C LEU A 103 9.98 9.67 19.51
N PHE A 104 10.80 9.47 20.56
CA PHE A 104 12.24 9.71 20.61
C PHE A 104 12.99 8.47 21.08
N ASP A 105 12.62 7.28 20.58
CA ASP A 105 13.37 6.06 20.90
C ASP A 105 14.83 6.34 20.49
N GLU A 106 15.73 6.46 21.47
CA GLU A 106 17.13 6.83 21.26
C GLU A 106 17.83 5.82 20.31
N ASP A 107 17.26 4.62 20.20
CA ASP A 107 17.69 3.53 19.32
C ASP A 107 17.16 3.63 17.87
N ASP A 108 16.25 4.56 17.53
CA ASP A 108 15.77 4.73 16.15
C ASP A 108 16.77 5.56 15.33
N ALA A 109 17.73 4.87 14.71
CA ALA A 109 18.82 5.45 13.93
C ALA A 109 18.40 6.08 12.59
N ARG A 110 17.11 6.09 12.24
CA ARG A 110 16.63 6.69 10.98
C ARG A 110 16.69 8.21 11.04
N SER A 111 17.11 8.80 9.94
CA SER A 111 17.10 10.26 9.74
C SER A 111 15.67 10.79 9.59
N ALA A 112 15.50 12.11 9.71
CA ALA A 112 14.23 12.76 9.39
C ALA A 112 13.77 12.43 7.96
N ASP A 113 14.68 12.41 6.99
CA ASP A 113 14.37 12.15 5.58
C ASP A 113 13.94 10.69 5.32
N ASP A 114 14.58 9.72 6.00
CA ASP A 114 14.15 8.32 5.93
C ASP A 114 12.73 8.17 6.46
N LEU A 115 12.41 8.82 7.59
CA LEU A 115 11.08 8.80 8.18
C LEU A 115 10.04 9.48 7.26
N ARG A 116 10.38 10.57 6.57
CA ARG A 116 9.51 11.20 5.56
C ARG A 116 9.25 10.26 4.39
N ALA A 117 10.28 9.56 3.91
CA ALA A 117 10.15 8.61 2.81
C ALA A 117 9.29 7.40 3.23
N ASP A 118 9.45 6.89 4.45
CA ASP A 118 8.61 5.83 5.01
C ASP A 118 7.14 6.29 5.12
N ALA A 119 6.91 7.50 5.63
CA ALA A 119 5.58 8.10 5.75
C ALA A 119 4.89 8.24 4.38
N ALA A 120 5.60 8.71 3.36
CA ALA A 120 5.08 8.82 2.00
C ALA A 120 4.71 7.45 1.41
N ARG A 121 5.51 6.40 1.68
CA ARG A 121 5.18 5.03 1.26
C ARG A 121 3.95 4.48 1.98
N ALA A 122 3.75 4.81 3.25
CA ALA A 122 2.54 4.44 3.99
C ALA A 122 1.30 5.16 3.44
N ALA A 123 1.40 6.46 3.20
CA ALA A 123 0.34 7.27 2.59
C ALA A 123 -0.06 6.77 1.19
N ALA A 124 0.92 6.35 0.37
CA ALA A 124 0.67 5.77 -0.96
C ALA A 124 -0.16 4.46 -0.91
N ARG A 125 -0.16 3.76 0.23
CA ARG A 125 -0.99 2.57 0.49
C ARG A 125 -2.28 2.90 1.24
N ALA A 126 -2.60 4.18 1.43
CA ALA A 126 -3.68 4.67 2.30
C ALA A 126 -3.60 4.16 3.75
N ASP A 127 -2.40 3.81 4.23
CA ASP A 127 -2.16 3.47 5.63
C ASP A 127 -1.94 4.75 6.44
N TRP A 128 -3.03 5.50 6.64
CA TRP A 128 -2.99 6.87 7.17
C TRP A 128 -2.48 6.93 8.61
N ASP A 129 -2.81 5.95 9.44
CA ASP A 129 -2.36 5.89 10.83
C ASP A 129 -0.83 5.81 10.90
N GLU A 130 -0.25 4.88 10.12
CA GLU A 130 1.20 4.71 10.02
C GLU A 130 1.86 5.96 9.40
N ALA A 131 1.27 6.52 8.34
CA ALA A 131 1.79 7.71 7.68
C ALA A 131 1.85 8.93 8.62
N ILE A 132 0.79 9.17 9.40
CA ILE A 132 0.70 10.26 10.38
C ILE A 132 1.78 10.09 11.46
N VAL A 133 1.91 8.89 12.03
CA VAL A 133 2.89 8.63 13.08
C VAL A 133 4.32 8.80 12.55
N LEU A 134 4.62 8.26 11.36
CA LEU A 134 5.95 8.38 10.77
C LEU A 134 6.29 9.82 10.40
N ARG A 135 5.34 10.59 9.83
CA ARG A 135 5.57 11.99 9.48
C ARG A 135 5.77 12.86 10.72
N PHE A 136 5.03 12.61 11.79
CA PHE A 136 5.24 13.32 13.06
C PHE A 136 6.62 13.01 13.66
N ARG A 137 7.06 11.75 13.61
CA ARG A 137 8.42 11.36 14.04
C ARG A 137 9.50 12.01 13.17
N ALA A 138 9.28 12.11 11.86
CA ALA A 138 10.17 12.81 10.96
C ALA A 138 10.30 14.30 11.30
N PHE A 139 9.17 14.96 11.56
CA PHE A 139 9.12 16.35 12.02
C PHE A 139 9.92 16.52 13.32
N ALA A 140 9.66 15.66 14.31
CA ALA A 140 10.33 15.74 15.60
C ALA A 140 11.85 15.53 15.48
N ARG A 141 12.27 14.49 14.75
CA ARG A 141 13.68 14.21 14.43
C ARG A 141 14.32 15.38 13.68
N GLY A 142 13.63 15.98 12.73
CA GLY A 142 14.14 17.11 11.95
C GLY A 142 14.39 18.37 12.79
N LEU A 143 13.57 18.63 13.82
CA LEU A 143 13.84 19.73 14.76
C LEU A 143 15.04 19.43 15.67
N THR A 144 15.18 18.19 16.12
CA THR A 144 16.32 17.76 16.95
C THR A 144 17.64 17.74 16.15
N GLU A 145 17.63 17.23 14.92
CA GLU A 145 18.81 17.25 14.02
C GLU A 145 19.28 18.68 13.72
N ARG A 146 18.36 19.64 13.70
CA ARG A 146 18.66 21.08 13.54
C ARG A 146 19.04 21.78 14.85
N GLY A 147 19.02 21.07 15.98
CA GLY A 147 19.31 21.62 17.31
C GLY A 147 18.29 22.66 17.80
N LEU A 148 17.05 22.61 17.30
CA LEU A 148 16.00 23.57 17.67
C LEU A 148 15.22 23.17 18.92
N VAL A 149 15.14 21.86 19.17
CA VAL A 149 14.42 21.27 20.29
C VAL A 149 15.23 20.07 20.76
N ASP A 150 15.53 20.02 22.06
CA ASP A 150 16.28 18.93 22.69
C ASP A 150 15.41 18.29 23.78
N PRO A 151 14.44 17.45 23.39
CA PRO A 151 13.47 16.92 24.32
C PRO A 151 14.14 15.92 25.27
N PRO A 152 13.90 16.02 26.59
CA PRO A 152 14.46 15.08 27.54
C PRO A 152 13.94 13.65 27.27
N PRO A 153 14.70 12.60 27.66
CA PRO A 153 14.24 11.22 27.56
C PRO A 153 12.85 11.06 28.23
N GLY A 154 11.90 10.51 27.48
CA GLY A 154 10.53 10.29 27.94
C GLY A 154 9.59 11.48 27.73
N ALA A 155 10.03 12.50 26.99
CA ALA A 155 9.18 13.62 26.62
C ALA A 155 7.89 13.16 25.90
N THR A 156 6.76 13.73 26.33
CA THR A 156 5.47 13.53 25.67
C THR A 156 5.39 14.38 24.39
N VAL A 157 4.53 13.98 23.45
CA VAL A 157 4.23 14.75 22.23
C VAL A 157 3.85 16.18 22.53
N ARG A 158 2.96 16.37 23.51
CA ARG A 158 2.51 17.70 23.92
C ARG A 158 3.63 18.52 24.55
N ALA A 159 4.56 17.90 25.30
CA ALA A 159 5.73 18.60 25.83
C ALA A 159 6.66 19.06 24.70
N PHE A 160 6.94 18.17 23.74
CA PHE A 160 7.72 18.50 22.57
C PHE A 160 7.11 19.64 21.74
N CYS A 161 5.81 19.58 21.44
CA CYS A 161 5.13 20.64 20.70
C CYS A 161 5.18 21.99 21.43
N ARG A 162 5.08 22.01 22.77
CA ARG A 162 5.22 23.25 23.55
C ARG A 162 6.63 23.83 23.46
N GLU A 163 7.66 22.99 23.53
CA GLU A 163 9.04 23.44 23.37
C GLU A 163 9.31 23.94 21.94
N ALA A 164 8.84 23.19 20.94
CA ALA A 164 8.89 23.58 19.53
C ALA A 164 8.17 24.90 19.26
N ALA A 165 7.03 25.17 19.93
CA ALA A 165 6.32 26.44 19.83
C ALA A 165 7.12 27.61 20.42
N GLY A 166 7.99 27.36 21.40
CA GLY A 166 8.95 28.35 21.89
C GLY A 166 10.00 28.73 20.83
N ALA A 167 10.52 27.74 20.10
CA ALA A 167 11.51 27.97 19.03
C ALA A 167 10.89 28.48 17.72
N LEU A 168 9.64 28.11 17.44
CA LEU A 168 8.89 28.42 16.22
C LEU A 168 7.49 28.99 16.57
N PRO A 169 7.39 30.21 17.12
CA PRO A 169 6.12 30.75 17.62
C PRO A 169 5.03 30.88 16.55
N THR A 170 5.40 31.11 15.29
CA THR A 170 4.45 31.19 14.17
C THR A 170 3.75 29.88 13.88
N LEU A 171 4.26 28.76 14.40
CA LEU A 171 3.70 27.42 14.22
C LEU A 171 2.98 26.90 15.46
N ALA A 172 2.78 27.72 16.50
CA ALA A 172 2.17 27.27 17.76
C ALA A 172 0.79 26.61 17.58
N SER A 173 -0.11 27.23 16.80
CA SER A 173 -1.44 26.65 16.55
C SER A 173 -1.37 25.36 15.72
N PRO A 174 -0.63 25.29 14.60
CA PRO A 174 -0.38 24.03 13.89
C PRO A 174 0.26 22.92 14.76
N LEU A 175 1.12 23.29 15.72
CA LEU A 175 1.76 22.33 16.64
C LEU A 175 0.77 21.73 17.63
N ASP A 176 -0.17 22.53 18.13
CA ASP A 176 -1.24 22.05 19.00
C ASP A 176 -2.18 21.08 18.25
N GLU A 177 -2.57 21.43 17.03
CA GLU A 177 -3.36 20.55 16.16
C GLU A 177 -2.63 19.24 15.85
N ALA A 178 -1.33 19.31 15.55
CA ALA A 178 -0.53 18.13 15.27
C ALA A 178 -0.38 17.20 16.49
N ALA A 179 -0.27 17.76 17.69
CA ALA A 179 -0.25 16.98 18.92
C ALA A 179 -1.59 16.25 19.14
N GLU A 180 -2.72 16.93 18.89
CA GLU A 180 -4.05 16.33 18.98
C GLU A 180 -4.24 15.21 17.95
N ILE A 181 -3.88 15.44 16.68
CA ILE A 181 -3.94 14.41 15.62
C ILE A 181 -3.11 13.19 16.00
N PHE A 182 -1.89 13.41 16.51
CA PHE A 182 -1.03 12.31 16.92
C PHE A 182 -1.66 11.52 18.08
N ASP A 183 -2.16 12.20 19.11
CA ASP A 183 -2.79 11.54 20.25
C ASP A 183 -4.05 10.76 19.84
N ASP A 184 -4.88 11.35 18.98
CA ASP A 184 -6.06 10.74 18.36
C ASP A 184 -5.73 9.40 17.69
N VAL A 185 -4.73 9.40 16.83
CA VAL A 185 -4.34 8.22 16.04
C VAL A 185 -3.60 7.21 16.90
N ARG A 186 -2.59 7.64 17.65
CA ARG A 186 -1.65 6.75 18.32
C ARG A 186 -2.18 6.16 19.62
N TYR A 187 -2.91 6.95 20.40
CA TYR A 187 -3.39 6.57 21.72
C TYR A 187 -4.89 6.30 21.74
N LEU A 188 -5.69 7.17 21.12
CA LEU A 188 -7.15 7.01 21.08
C LEU A 188 -7.63 6.08 19.95
N ARG A 189 -6.72 5.60 19.09
CA ARG A 189 -7.00 4.67 17.99
C ARG A 189 -8.10 5.16 17.05
N ARG A 190 -8.26 6.48 16.92
CA ARG A 190 -9.16 7.08 15.93
C ARG A 190 -8.51 6.94 14.55
N PRO A 191 -9.31 6.65 13.51
CA PRO A 191 -8.77 6.49 12.17
C PRO A 191 -8.10 7.78 11.71
N GLY A 192 -6.91 7.64 11.15
CA GLY A 192 -6.23 8.66 10.37
C GLY A 192 -6.97 8.91 9.06
N SER A 193 -6.70 10.06 8.45
CA SER A 193 -7.23 10.42 7.15
C SER A 193 -6.18 11.14 6.30
N ALA A 194 -6.42 11.25 5.01
CA ALA A 194 -5.56 11.99 4.10
C ALA A 194 -5.43 13.47 4.50
N GLU A 195 -6.50 14.07 5.00
CA GLU A 195 -6.54 15.46 5.48
C GLU A 195 -5.66 15.63 6.72
N ARG A 196 -5.80 14.73 7.71
CA ARG A 196 -4.99 14.74 8.93
C ARG A 196 -3.51 14.50 8.61
N TYR A 197 -3.19 13.59 7.69
CA TYR A 197 -1.82 13.39 7.22
C TYR A 197 -1.26 14.64 6.53
N ARG A 198 -2.07 15.33 5.72
CA ARG A 198 -1.68 16.58 5.07
C ARG A 198 -1.37 17.68 6.08
N ALA A 199 -2.16 17.83 7.14
CA ALA A 199 -1.89 18.80 8.21
C ALA A 199 -0.50 18.59 8.85
N ILE A 200 -0.12 17.35 9.15
CA ILE A 200 1.23 17.03 9.68
C ILE A 200 2.33 17.28 8.64
N THR A 201 2.05 16.97 7.37
CA THR A 201 2.98 17.22 6.25
C THR A 201 3.26 18.71 6.08
N ASP A 202 2.21 19.52 6.09
CA ASP A 202 2.28 20.98 5.94
C ASP A 202 3.00 21.61 7.13
N LEU A 203 2.79 21.11 8.36
CA LEU A 203 3.54 21.54 9.54
C LEU A 203 5.04 21.26 9.38
N ASP A 204 5.41 20.03 9.00
CA ASP A 204 6.81 19.64 8.81
C ASP A 204 7.49 20.50 7.73
N ASP A 205 6.83 20.67 6.58
CA ASP A 205 7.35 21.47 5.47
C ASP A 205 7.47 22.97 5.82
N GLN A 206 6.56 23.49 6.65
CA GLN A 206 6.68 24.84 7.19
C GLN A 206 7.83 24.94 8.19
N ALA A 207 7.97 23.98 9.09
CA ALA A 207 9.04 23.98 10.08
C ALA A 207 10.43 23.97 9.43
N VAL A 208 10.62 23.22 8.35
CA VAL A 208 11.86 23.21 7.56
C VAL A 208 12.18 24.59 6.97
N ARG A 209 11.16 25.33 6.52
CA ARG A 209 11.32 26.65 5.88
C ARG A 209 11.44 27.80 6.89
N THR A 210 10.83 27.67 8.06
CA THR A 210 10.84 28.71 9.09
C THR A 210 12.23 28.85 9.71
N ARG A 211 12.73 30.09 9.71
CA ARG A 211 13.95 30.44 10.44
C ARG A 211 13.62 30.52 11.94
N PRO A 212 14.42 29.90 12.82
CA PRO A 212 14.23 30.00 14.26
C PRO A 212 14.37 31.44 14.73
N THR A 213 13.58 31.83 15.72
CA THR A 213 13.90 33.04 16.48
C THR A 213 15.02 32.67 17.46
N PRO A 214 16.18 33.37 17.45
CA PRO A 214 17.22 33.11 18.43
C PRO A 214 16.65 33.28 19.84
N ALA A 215 16.84 32.30 20.71
CA ALA A 215 16.60 32.48 22.13
C ALA A 215 17.45 33.67 22.60
N ALA A 216 16.84 34.67 23.25
CA ALA A 216 17.58 35.76 23.85
C ALA A 216 18.59 35.16 24.85
N ALA A 217 19.87 35.30 24.57
CA ALA A 217 20.92 34.89 25.49
C ALA A 217 20.78 35.72 26.78
N PRO A 218 20.90 35.08 27.97
CA PRO A 218 20.85 35.79 29.25
C PRO A 218 22.02 36.77 29.43
#